data_AF-A0A9D3PVK7-F1
#
_entry.id   AF-A0A9D3PVK7-F1
#
_cell.length_a   1.000
_cell.length_b   1.000
_cell.length_c   1.000
_cell.angle_alpha   90.00
_cell.angle_beta   90.00
_cell.angle_gamma   90.00
#
_symmetry.space_group_name_H-M   'P 1'
#
loop_
_entity.id
_entity.type
_entity.pdbx_description
1 polymer ?
#
loop_
_entity_poly.entity_id
_entity_poly.type
_entity_poly.pdbx_seq_one_letter_code
_entity_poly.pdbx_strand_id
1 'polypeptide(L)'
;MERKAGDGYLQWQQGRICVLLKGGESRESRREPRVSNTGWKPRRSLFLLLSASKMPGVTVKDVNQQEFVRALAAFLKKSGKLKVPEWVDTVKLAKHKELAPCDDNWFYIRAASTVRHLYLRGGVGVGSMTKIYGGRQRNGVCPAHFSCGSKNVARKVLQALEGLKMVEKDPNGGRRLTPQGQRDLDRIAGQVAAASKKS
;
A
#
# COMPACT_ATOMS: atom_id res chain seq x y z
N MET A 1 -62.98 -24.77 -3.97
CA MET A 1 -62.92 -23.86 -5.14
C MET A 1 -62.02 -22.70 -4.78
N GLU A 2 -60.80 -22.70 -5.33
CA GLU A 2 -59.88 -21.56 -5.30
C GLU A 2 -60.38 -20.41 -6.19
N ARG A 3 -60.03 -19.16 -5.85
CA ARG A 3 -59.50 -18.13 -6.77
C ARG A 3 -59.03 -16.86 -6.02
N LYS A 4 -57.83 -16.40 -6.38
CA LYS A 4 -57.04 -15.19 -5.97
C LYS A 4 -57.69 -13.88 -6.51
N ALA A 5 -57.37 -12.65 -6.08
CA ALA A 5 -56.09 -12.04 -5.74
C ALA A 5 -56.27 -10.70 -4.98
N GLY A 6 -55.34 -10.38 -4.06
CA GLY A 6 -55.24 -9.08 -3.39
C GLY A 6 -55.73 -9.11 -1.93
N ASP A 7 -54.85 -8.66 -1.02
CA ASP A 7 -55.04 -8.41 0.41
C ASP A 7 -55.76 -9.48 1.26
N GLY A 8 -55.36 -10.75 1.07
CA GLY A 8 -55.26 -11.79 2.11
C GLY A 8 -56.52 -12.30 2.83
N TYR A 9 -56.69 -13.63 2.86
CA TYR A 9 -57.35 -14.40 3.94
C TYR A 9 -56.62 -15.75 4.02
N LEU A 10 -55.82 -16.01 5.06
CA LEU A 10 -56.14 -16.66 6.34
C LEU A 10 -56.61 -18.11 6.19
N GLN A 11 -55.65 -19.05 6.17
CA GLN A 11 -55.90 -20.46 6.38
C GLN A 11 -55.10 -20.95 7.60
N TRP A 12 -55.81 -21.43 8.60
CA TRP A 12 -55.29 -21.92 9.87
C TRP A 12 -55.00 -23.42 9.79
N GLN A 13 -53.75 -23.84 10.01
CA GLN A 13 -53.43 -25.15 10.55
C GLN A 13 -52.16 -25.08 11.44
N GLN A 14 -52.24 -25.69 12.62
CA GLN A 14 -51.13 -25.92 13.58
C GLN A 14 -50.45 -24.65 14.15
N GLY A 15 -51.27 -23.74 14.69
CA GLY A 15 -50.88 -22.90 15.83
C GLY A 15 -49.88 -21.77 15.58
N ARG A 16 -49.72 -21.27 14.34
CA ARG A 16 -48.95 -20.06 14.04
C ARG A 16 -49.62 -19.20 12.96
N ILE A 17 -49.73 -17.90 13.22
CA ILE A 17 -50.06 -16.87 12.22
C ILE A 17 -48.74 -16.28 11.72
N CYS A 18 -48.54 -16.21 10.40
CA CYS A 18 -47.46 -15.44 9.78
C CYS A 18 -48.05 -14.28 8.99
N VAL A 19 -47.64 -13.06 9.32
CA VAL A 19 -47.91 -11.84 8.55
C VAL A 19 -46.59 -11.37 7.95
N LEU A 20 -46.55 -11.20 6.63
CA LEU A 20 -45.43 -10.63 5.89
C LEU A 20 -45.69 -9.13 5.70
N LEU A 21 -44.99 -8.28 6.45
CA LEU A 21 -45.02 -6.82 6.28
C LEU A 21 -43.72 -6.29 5.67
N LYS A 22 -43.90 -5.38 4.71
CA LYS A 22 -42.85 -4.54 4.11
C LYS A 22 -42.20 -3.66 5.18
N GLY A 23 -40.87 -3.70 5.23
CA GLY A 23 -40.01 -2.58 5.61
C GLY A 23 -39.95 -2.21 7.09
N GLY A 24 -38.73 -2.23 7.65
CA GLY A 24 -38.37 -1.49 8.86
C GLY A 24 -37.87 -2.34 10.02
N GLU A 25 -36.61 -2.11 10.39
CA GLU A 25 -35.95 -2.48 11.66
C GLU A 25 -35.78 -3.96 12.02
N SER A 26 -34.61 -4.49 11.64
CA SER A 26 -34.03 -5.71 12.19
C SER A 26 -33.23 -5.39 13.46
N ARG A 27 -33.83 -5.58 14.64
CA ARG A 27 -33.09 -5.86 15.89
C ARG A 27 -33.33 -7.31 16.29
N GLU A 28 -32.54 -8.22 15.74
CA GLU A 28 -32.52 -9.62 16.16
C GLU A 28 -31.52 -9.77 17.32
N SER A 29 -32.07 -9.98 18.51
CA SER A 29 -31.34 -10.32 19.73
C SER A 29 -30.58 -11.63 19.54
N ARG A 30 -29.26 -11.59 19.69
CA ARG A 30 -28.37 -12.75 19.66
C ARG A 30 -28.63 -13.61 20.90
N ARG A 31 -29.50 -14.62 20.81
CA ARG A 31 -29.59 -15.68 21.84
C ARG A 31 -28.45 -16.67 21.63
N GLU A 32 -27.48 -16.65 22.53
CA GLU A 32 -26.44 -17.68 22.60
C GLU A 32 -27.04 -19.06 22.90
N PRO A 33 -26.60 -20.14 22.24
CA PRO A 33 -26.92 -21.49 22.69
C PRO A 33 -26.07 -21.86 23.92
N ARG A 34 -26.77 -22.16 25.01
CA ARG A 34 -26.24 -22.73 26.25
C ARG A 34 -25.84 -24.20 25.99
N VAL A 35 -24.55 -24.47 25.77
CA VAL A 35 -24.01 -25.84 25.70
C VAL A 35 -23.73 -26.32 27.12
N SER A 36 -24.50 -27.31 27.58
CA SER A 36 -24.27 -28.03 28.84
C SER A 36 -23.62 -29.40 28.59
N ASN A 37 -22.45 -29.58 29.21
CA ASN A 37 -21.83 -30.80 29.75
C ASN A 37 -22.05 -32.15 29.06
N THR A 38 -20.96 -32.83 28.68
CA THR A 38 -20.35 -33.93 29.45
C THR A 38 -19.23 -34.60 28.64
N GLY A 39 -18.16 -35.06 29.32
CA GLY A 39 -17.34 -36.19 28.83
C GLY A 39 -15.90 -35.86 28.42
N TRP A 40 -14.98 -35.92 29.38
CA TRP A 40 -13.54 -36.05 29.13
C TRP A 40 -13.21 -37.39 28.47
N LYS A 41 -12.53 -37.37 27.30
CA LYS A 41 -11.54 -38.40 26.90
C LYS A 41 -10.43 -37.78 26.04
N PRO A 42 -9.15 -37.87 26.43
CA PRO A 42 -8.04 -37.41 25.61
C PRO A 42 -7.60 -38.53 24.67
N ARG A 43 -7.84 -38.37 23.35
CA ARG A 43 -7.24 -39.24 22.33
C ARG A 43 -6.09 -38.49 21.66
N ARG A 44 -4.87 -38.83 22.10
CA ARG A 44 -3.60 -38.50 21.43
C ARG A 44 -3.71 -38.86 19.94
N SER A 45 -3.72 -37.86 19.06
CA SER A 45 -3.52 -38.03 17.63
C SER A 45 -3.08 -36.71 17.02
N LEU A 46 -1.79 -36.65 16.68
CA LEU A 46 -1.18 -35.72 15.73
C LEU A 46 -1.67 -34.26 15.76
N PHE A 47 -1.29 -33.52 16.79
CA PHE A 47 -0.94 -32.11 16.59
C PHE A 47 0.44 -32.09 15.91
N LEU A 48 0.46 -32.45 14.62
CA LEU A 48 1.59 -32.18 13.76
C LEU A 48 1.79 -30.67 13.79
N LEU A 49 3.01 -30.28 14.16
CA LEU A 49 3.47 -28.91 14.23
C LEU A 49 3.15 -28.16 12.93
N LEU A 50 2.00 -27.48 12.92
CA LEU A 50 1.89 -26.25 12.18
C LEU A 50 2.72 -25.24 12.98
N SER A 51 4.03 -25.31 12.76
CA SER A 51 4.89 -24.14 12.85
C SER A 51 4.25 -23.12 11.89
N ALA A 52 3.29 -22.35 12.42
CA ALA A 52 3.00 -21.03 11.95
C ALA A 52 4.32 -20.28 12.14
N SER A 53 5.19 -20.40 11.14
CA SER A 53 6.30 -19.49 10.96
C SER A 53 5.61 -18.15 10.87
N LYS A 54 5.60 -17.45 12.01
CA LYS A 54 5.21 -16.07 12.13
C LYS A 54 6.17 -15.39 11.18
N MET A 55 5.75 -15.19 9.93
CA MET A 55 6.46 -14.37 8.96
C MET A 55 6.87 -13.16 9.78
N PRO A 56 8.17 -12.94 10.00
CA PRO A 56 8.56 -11.81 10.82
C PRO A 56 7.95 -10.62 10.10
N GLY A 57 7.04 -9.92 10.78
CA GLY A 57 6.25 -8.82 10.24
C GLY A 57 7.15 -7.61 10.04
N VAL A 58 8.21 -7.77 9.27
CA VAL A 58 9.16 -6.74 8.93
C VAL A 58 8.49 -5.90 7.87
N THR A 59 8.14 -4.69 8.28
CA THR A 59 7.59 -3.68 7.40
C THR A 59 8.70 -2.77 6.90
N VAL A 60 8.39 -1.93 5.91
CA VAL A 60 9.31 -0.90 5.39
C VAL A 60 9.85 0.04 6.49
N LYS A 61 9.14 0.14 7.62
CA LYS A 61 9.54 0.98 8.77
C LYS A 61 10.68 0.37 9.59
N ASP A 62 10.85 -0.95 9.53
CA ASP A 62 11.76 -1.70 10.39
C ASP A 62 13.16 -1.90 9.77
N VAL A 63 13.37 -1.39 8.56
CA VAL A 63 14.60 -1.58 7.76
C VAL A 63 15.33 -0.25 7.57
N ASN A 64 16.67 -0.31 7.50
CA ASN A 64 17.49 0.85 7.17
C ASN A 64 17.05 1.45 5.82
N GLN A 65 16.79 2.76 5.83
CA GLN A 65 16.31 3.49 4.66
C GLN A 65 17.24 3.37 3.45
N GLN A 66 18.56 3.45 3.66
CA GLN A 66 19.52 3.47 2.56
C GLN A 66 19.59 2.10 1.87
N GLU A 67 19.66 1.03 2.66
CA GLU A 67 19.70 -0.35 2.16
C GLU A 67 18.41 -0.70 1.43
N PHE A 68 17.26 -0.31 1.98
CA PHE A 68 15.97 -0.54 1.36
C PHE A 68 15.85 0.13 0.00
N VAL A 69 16.24 1.40 -0.12
CA VAL A 69 16.17 2.14 -1.39
C VAL A 69 17.09 1.52 -2.43
N ARG A 70 18.29 1.07 -2.05
CA ARG A 70 19.23 0.39 -2.95
C ARG A 70 18.68 -0.96 -3.43
N ALA A 71 18.13 -1.76 -2.53
CA ALA A 71 17.52 -3.05 -2.86
C ALA A 71 16.31 -2.90 -3.78
N LEU A 72 15.43 -1.94 -3.48
CA LEU A 72 14.26 -1.65 -4.30
C LEU A 72 14.65 -1.12 -5.69
N ALA A 73 15.68 -0.26 -5.78
CA ALA A 73 16.21 0.19 -7.07
C ALA A 73 16.76 -0.99 -7.89
N ALA A 74 17.49 -1.92 -7.26
CA ALA A 74 17.97 -3.13 -7.93
C ALA A 74 16.82 -4.02 -8.41
N PHE A 75 15.75 -4.16 -7.63
CA PHE A 75 14.55 -4.90 -8.03
C PHE A 75 13.87 -4.27 -9.25
N LEU A 76 13.71 -2.94 -9.27
CA LEU A 76 13.09 -2.25 -10.39
C LEU A 76 13.89 -2.39 -11.68
N LYS A 77 15.23 -2.38 -11.62
CA LYS A 77 16.09 -2.65 -12.78
C LYS A 77 15.90 -4.07 -13.30
N LYS A 78 15.97 -5.07 -12.41
CA LYS A 78 15.77 -6.48 -12.76
C LYS A 78 14.41 -6.73 -13.42
N SER A 79 13.41 -5.98 -12.99
CA SER A 79 12.06 -6.10 -13.52
C SER A 79 11.91 -5.56 -14.96
N GLY A 80 12.73 -4.59 -15.38
CA GLY A 80 12.69 -3.97 -16.72
C GLY A 80 11.39 -3.26 -17.11
N LYS A 81 10.37 -3.25 -16.24
CA LYS A 81 9.01 -2.75 -16.55
C LYS A 81 8.87 -1.23 -16.39
N LEU A 82 9.88 -0.57 -15.82
CA LEU A 82 9.81 0.85 -15.49
C LEU A 82 10.13 1.68 -16.74
N LYS A 83 9.17 2.52 -17.15
CA LYS A 83 9.35 3.45 -18.28
C LYS A 83 10.35 4.54 -17.90
N VAL A 84 11.59 4.41 -18.37
CA VAL A 84 12.63 5.41 -18.21
C VAL A 84 12.48 6.45 -19.34
N PRO A 85 12.36 7.74 -19.03
CA PRO A 85 12.32 8.77 -20.06
C PRO A 85 13.68 8.95 -20.75
N GLU A 86 13.67 9.33 -22.02
CA GLU A 86 14.87 9.49 -22.86
C GLU A 86 15.85 10.55 -22.33
N TRP A 87 15.34 11.65 -21.77
CA TRP A 87 16.18 12.77 -21.28
C TRP A 87 16.92 12.48 -19.96
N VAL A 88 16.84 11.28 -19.40
CA VAL A 88 17.41 10.94 -18.08
C VAL A 88 18.92 11.20 -18.00
N ASP A 89 19.63 11.06 -19.10
CA ASP A 89 21.09 11.18 -19.11
C ASP A 89 21.57 12.63 -19.26
N THR A 90 20.68 13.54 -19.69
CA THR A 90 21.04 14.94 -19.97
C THR A 90 20.69 15.89 -18.81
N VAL A 91 19.74 15.51 -17.95
CA VAL A 91 19.12 16.47 -17.01
C VAL A 91 19.81 16.57 -15.66
N LYS A 92 19.72 17.76 -15.06
CA LYS A 92 19.89 17.96 -13.62
C LYS A 92 18.59 17.75 -12.84
N LEU A 93 18.71 17.28 -11.60
CA LEU A 93 17.58 16.94 -10.73
C LEU A 93 16.80 18.15 -10.20
N ALA A 94 17.47 19.28 -10.06
CA ALA A 94 16.89 20.52 -9.54
C ALA A 94 17.67 21.72 -10.06
N LYS A 95 17.03 22.90 -10.06
CA LYS A 95 17.69 24.14 -10.48
C LYS A 95 18.93 24.49 -9.65
N HIS A 96 18.90 24.12 -8.37
CA HIS A 96 19.93 24.42 -7.39
C HIS A 96 21.10 23.44 -7.34
N LYS A 97 21.09 22.42 -8.20
CA LYS A 97 22.22 21.53 -8.35
C LYS A 97 23.07 22.04 -9.51
N GLU A 98 24.36 22.18 -9.27
CA GLU A 98 25.33 22.61 -10.28
C GLU A 98 25.66 21.46 -11.24
N LEU A 99 25.83 20.25 -10.69
CA LEU A 99 26.18 19.05 -11.44
C LEU A 99 24.98 18.12 -11.65
N ALA A 100 25.06 17.32 -12.72
CA ALA A 100 24.17 16.20 -12.97
C ALA A 100 24.39 15.07 -11.94
N PRO A 101 23.44 14.15 -11.79
CA PRO A 101 23.63 12.96 -10.94
C PRO A 101 24.82 12.13 -11.40
N CYS A 102 25.68 11.73 -10.46
CA CYS A 102 26.85 10.90 -10.77
C CYS A 102 26.47 9.43 -11.06
N ASP A 103 25.36 8.94 -10.53
CA ASP A 103 24.92 7.56 -10.69
C ASP A 103 23.99 7.42 -11.92
N ASP A 104 24.31 6.58 -12.90
CA ASP A 104 23.43 6.30 -14.06
C ASP A 104 22.05 5.78 -13.63
N ASN A 105 22.03 5.13 -12.46
CA ASN A 105 20.85 4.48 -11.90
C ASN A 105 20.00 5.41 -11.02
N TRP A 106 20.26 6.72 -11.06
CA TRP A 106 19.61 7.70 -10.22
C TRP A 106 18.08 7.70 -10.38
N PHE A 107 17.55 7.40 -11.56
CA PHE A 107 16.12 7.39 -11.81
C PHE A 107 15.40 6.28 -11.01
N TYR A 108 16.00 5.09 -10.94
CA TYR A 108 15.50 3.97 -10.16
C TYR A 108 15.58 4.24 -8.65
N ILE A 109 16.69 4.84 -8.20
CA ILE A 109 16.87 5.25 -6.80
C ILE A 109 15.80 6.28 -6.41
N ARG A 110 15.53 7.25 -7.30
CA ARG A 110 14.50 8.27 -7.08
C ARG A 110 13.10 7.66 -7.04
N ALA A 111 12.80 6.71 -7.91
CA ALA A 111 11.54 5.97 -7.88
C ALA A 111 11.37 5.20 -6.56
N ALA A 112 12.41 4.47 -6.13
CA ALA A 112 12.40 3.73 -4.86
C ALA A 112 12.19 4.66 -3.65
N SER A 113 12.90 5.80 -3.59
CA SER A 113 12.73 6.83 -2.56
C SER A 113 11.30 7.38 -2.53
N THR A 114 10.73 7.63 -3.70
CA THR A 114 9.36 8.15 -3.87
C THR A 114 8.33 7.16 -3.33
N VAL A 115 8.45 5.88 -3.68
CA VAL A 115 7.54 4.82 -3.22
C VAL A 115 7.60 4.66 -1.70
N ARG A 116 8.80 4.69 -1.11
CA ARG A 116 8.94 4.66 0.36
C ARG A 116 8.26 5.86 1.01
N HIS A 117 8.39 7.05 0.43
CA HIS A 117 7.75 8.23 0.98
C HIS A 117 6.21 8.15 0.92
N LEU A 118 5.66 7.61 -0.17
CA LEU A 118 4.24 7.34 -0.32
C LEU A 118 3.72 6.37 0.75
N TYR A 119 4.49 5.33 1.09
CA TYR A 119 4.14 4.38 2.15
C TYR A 119 4.02 5.06 3.53
N LEU A 120 4.88 6.05 3.83
CA LEU A 120 4.95 6.65 5.17
C LEU A 120 3.87 7.70 5.41
N ARG A 121 3.64 8.62 4.46
CA ARG A 121 2.73 9.76 4.67
C ARG A 121 1.36 9.58 4.03
N GLY A 122 1.21 8.73 3.00
CA GLY A 122 -0.02 8.62 2.21
C GLY A 122 -0.39 9.91 1.49
N GLY A 123 -1.17 9.83 0.41
CA GLY A 123 -1.80 11.00 -0.23
C GLY A 123 -0.81 12.09 -0.69
N VAL A 124 0.27 11.73 -1.39
CA VAL A 124 1.35 12.68 -1.71
C VAL A 124 1.22 13.24 -3.13
N GLY A 125 1.19 14.56 -3.25
CA GLY A 125 1.19 15.29 -4.53
C GLY A 125 2.60 15.63 -5.05
N VAL A 126 2.68 16.05 -6.31
CA VAL A 126 3.95 16.47 -6.95
C VAL A 126 4.61 17.64 -6.20
N GLY A 127 3.82 18.59 -5.70
CA GLY A 127 4.34 19.74 -4.94
C GLY A 127 5.05 19.35 -3.65
N SER A 128 4.50 18.39 -2.89
CA SER A 128 5.15 17.86 -1.69
C SER A 128 6.48 17.19 -2.03
N MET A 129 6.49 16.38 -3.09
CA MET A 129 7.71 15.74 -3.59
C MET A 129 8.79 16.75 -3.96
N THR A 130 8.42 17.86 -4.58
CA THR A 130 9.39 18.92 -4.91
C THR A 130 9.94 19.67 -3.71
N LYS A 131 9.21 19.72 -2.58
CA LYS A 131 9.73 20.31 -1.34
C LYS A 131 10.72 19.36 -0.65
N ILE A 132 10.43 18.06 -0.65
CA ILE A 132 11.31 17.02 -0.06
C ILE A 132 12.66 16.97 -0.78
N TYR A 133 12.64 16.97 -2.12
CA TYR A 133 13.86 17.03 -2.93
C TYR A 133 14.36 18.47 -3.16
N GLY A 134 13.81 19.43 -2.44
CA GLY A 134 14.31 20.79 -2.42
C GLY A 134 15.64 20.90 -1.69
N GLY A 135 16.25 22.07 -1.76
CA GLY A 135 17.53 22.31 -1.13
C GLY A 135 17.87 23.79 -1.08
N ARG A 136 19.02 24.07 -0.48
CA ARG A 136 19.58 25.42 -0.39
C ARG A 136 20.25 25.77 -1.73
N GLN A 137 19.76 26.82 -2.39
CA GLN A 137 20.39 27.39 -3.59
C GLN A 137 21.48 28.37 -3.17
N ARG A 138 22.70 28.17 -3.69
CA ARG A 138 23.78 29.15 -3.57
C ARG A 138 23.60 30.22 -4.65
N ASN A 139 23.61 31.49 -4.24
CA ASN A 139 23.46 32.66 -5.13
C ASN A 139 24.78 33.45 -5.26
N GLY A 140 25.93 32.77 -5.09
CA GLY A 140 27.24 33.42 -5.05
C GLY A 140 27.43 34.25 -3.78
N VAL A 141 27.41 35.58 -3.94
CA VAL A 141 27.61 36.58 -2.87
C VAL A 141 26.33 36.83 -2.08
N CYS A 142 25.17 36.73 -2.73
CA CYS A 142 23.88 36.95 -2.07
C CYS A 142 23.52 35.80 -1.10
N PRO A 143 22.72 36.07 -0.05
CA PRO A 143 22.24 35.04 0.87
C PRO A 143 21.57 33.87 0.15
N ALA A 144 21.75 32.69 0.74
CA ALA A 144 21.22 31.46 0.19
C ALA A 144 19.74 31.28 0.54
N HIS A 145 18.92 30.94 -0.46
CA HIS A 145 17.48 30.72 -0.29
C HIS A 145 17.07 29.28 -0.59
N PHE A 146 15.92 28.87 -0.05
CA PHE A 146 15.35 27.57 -0.34
C PHE A 146 14.80 27.52 -1.78
N SER A 147 15.10 26.42 -2.46
CA SER A 147 14.73 26.19 -3.85
C SER A 147 14.13 24.80 -4.01
N CYS A 148 12.92 24.74 -4.56
CA CYS A 148 12.23 23.48 -4.82
C CYS A 148 12.97 22.63 -5.87
N GLY A 149 12.81 21.30 -5.75
CA GLY A 149 13.27 20.34 -6.75
C GLY A 149 12.51 20.43 -8.08
N SER A 150 13.02 19.77 -9.12
CA SER A 150 12.36 19.75 -10.44
C SER A 150 11.00 19.06 -10.38
N LYS A 151 9.95 19.80 -10.79
CA LYS A 151 8.57 19.29 -10.90
C LYS A 151 8.46 18.22 -11.99
N ASN A 152 9.20 18.37 -13.10
CA ASN A 152 9.11 17.44 -14.23
C ASN A 152 9.58 16.04 -13.84
N VAL A 153 10.75 15.95 -13.18
CA VAL A 153 11.31 14.68 -12.71
C VAL A 153 10.35 13.98 -11.75
N ALA A 154 9.85 14.70 -10.73
CA ALA A 154 8.91 14.13 -9.77
C ALA A 154 7.61 13.63 -10.43
N ARG A 155 7.07 14.38 -11.40
CA ARG A 155 5.87 13.97 -12.15
C ARG A 155 6.11 12.70 -12.95
N LYS A 156 7.23 12.61 -13.65
CA LYS A 156 7.56 11.48 -14.54
C LYS A 156 7.85 10.20 -13.77
N VAL A 157 8.52 10.31 -12.61
CA VAL A 157 8.69 9.18 -11.69
C VAL A 157 7.34 8.63 -11.24
N LEU A 158 6.43 9.51 -10.83
CA LEU A 158 5.10 9.07 -10.37
C LEU A 158 4.25 8.48 -11.51
N GLN A 159 4.35 9.02 -12.73
CA GLN A 159 3.72 8.43 -13.92
C GLN A 159 4.31 7.06 -14.28
N ALA A 160 5.62 6.87 -14.13
CA ALA A 160 6.26 5.58 -14.36
C ALA A 160 5.78 4.53 -13.34
N LEU A 161 5.60 4.93 -12.07
CA LEU A 161 5.07 4.07 -11.02
C LEU A 161 3.57 3.75 -11.19
N GLU A 162 2.79 4.68 -11.73
CA GLU A 162 1.40 4.44 -12.17
C GLU A 162 1.35 3.39 -13.29
N GLY A 163 2.28 3.44 -14.25
CA GLY A 163 2.41 2.44 -15.30
C GLY A 163 2.69 1.03 -14.78
N LEU A 164 3.36 0.93 -13.63
CA LEU A 164 3.64 -0.32 -12.92
C LEU A 164 2.49 -0.79 -12.02
N LYS A 165 1.39 -0.02 -11.91
CA LYS A 165 0.26 -0.25 -11.00
C LYS A 165 0.65 -0.39 -9.52
N MET A 166 1.82 0.12 -9.13
CA MET A 166 2.26 0.19 -7.73
C MET A 166 1.61 1.38 -7.02
N VAL A 167 1.32 2.44 -7.76
CA VAL A 167 0.75 3.70 -7.27
C VAL A 167 -0.53 3.99 -8.03
N GLU A 168 -1.56 4.40 -7.31
CA GLU A 168 -2.84 4.85 -7.84
C GLU A 168 -3.07 6.34 -7.53
N LYS A 169 -3.97 6.96 -8.29
CA LYS A 169 -4.44 8.31 -8.00
C LYS A 169 -5.62 8.19 -7.07
N ASP A 170 -5.57 8.90 -5.94
CA ASP A 170 -6.72 8.97 -5.04
C ASP A 170 -7.79 9.91 -5.61
N PRO A 171 -9.09 9.60 -5.39
CA PRO A 171 -10.18 10.49 -5.76
C PRO A 171 -10.15 11.82 -4.99
N ASN A 172 -9.64 11.80 -3.74
CA ASN A 172 -9.48 12.99 -2.90
C ASN A 172 -8.21 13.81 -3.22
N GLY A 173 -7.56 13.49 -4.35
CA GLY A 173 -6.33 14.16 -4.79
C GLY A 173 -5.06 13.52 -4.25
N GLY A 174 -3.97 13.74 -4.97
CA GLY A 174 -2.68 13.13 -4.66
C GLY A 174 -2.55 11.71 -5.22
N ARG A 175 -1.63 10.96 -4.62
CA ARG A 175 -1.27 9.60 -5.03
C ARG A 175 -1.10 8.74 -3.79
N ARG A 176 -1.56 7.50 -3.91
CA ARG A 176 -1.47 6.49 -2.85
C ARG A 176 -0.93 5.19 -3.41
N LEU A 177 -0.37 4.42 -2.49
CA LEU A 177 0.16 3.11 -2.78
C LEU A 177 -0.99 2.10 -2.91
N THR A 178 -0.96 1.27 -3.94
CA THR A 178 -1.94 0.19 -4.10
C THR A 178 -1.68 -0.92 -3.08
N PRO A 179 -2.69 -1.75 -2.74
CA PRO A 179 -2.48 -2.93 -1.91
C PRO A 179 -1.43 -3.89 -2.49
N GLN A 180 -1.30 -3.93 -3.81
CA GLN A 180 -0.24 -4.67 -4.48
C GLN A 180 1.14 -4.07 -4.22
N GLY A 181 1.29 -2.74 -4.40
CA GLY A 181 2.53 -2.04 -4.10
C GLY A 181 2.97 -2.21 -2.66
N GLN A 182 2.02 -2.21 -1.71
CA GLN A 182 2.32 -2.43 -0.29
C GLN A 182 2.90 -3.82 -0.03
N ARG A 183 2.27 -4.87 -0.57
CA ARG A 183 2.75 -6.26 -0.45
C ARG A 183 4.14 -6.46 -1.05
N ASP A 184 4.42 -5.83 -2.20
CA ASP A 184 5.72 -5.96 -2.85
C ASP A 184 6.82 -5.25 -2.05
N LEU A 185 6.53 -4.11 -1.43
CA LEU A 185 7.48 -3.42 -0.55
C LEU A 185 7.77 -4.21 0.72
N ASP A 186 6.75 -4.77 1.37
CA ASP A 186 6.93 -5.55 2.59
C ASP A 186 7.70 -6.85 2.30
N ARG A 187 7.50 -7.49 1.13
CA ARG A 187 8.33 -8.63 0.69
C ARG A 187 9.80 -8.25 0.54
N ILE A 188 10.08 -7.09 -0.06
CA ILE A 188 11.45 -6.60 -0.25
C ILE A 188 12.06 -6.21 1.10
N ALA A 189 11.29 -5.62 2.01
CA ALA A 189 11.73 -5.31 3.37
C ALA A 189 12.17 -6.58 4.12
N GLY A 190 11.40 -7.68 4.00
CA GLY A 190 11.79 -8.98 4.54
C GLY A 190 13.10 -9.51 3.97
N GLN A 191 13.34 -9.35 2.66
CA GLN A 191 14.60 -9.75 2.03
C GLN A 191 15.79 -8.92 2.53
N VAL A 192 15.62 -7.61 2.70
CA VAL A 192 16.69 -6.73 3.19
C VAL A 192 17.00 -7.02 4.65
N ALA A 193 15.99 -7.23 5.50
CA ALA A 193 16.20 -7.60 6.90
C ALA A 193 16.85 -8.99 7.06
N ALA A 194 16.63 -9.91 6.12
CA ALA A 194 17.37 -11.17 6.09
C ALA A 194 18.83 -10.99 5.65
N ALA A 195 19.09 -10.05 4.74
CA ALA A 195 20.44 -9.73 4.28
C ALA A 195 21.26 -9.00 5.35
N SER A 196 20.66 -8.06 6.09
CA SER A 196 21.36 -7.30 7.14
C SER A 196 21.79 -8.19 8.32
N LYS A 197 21.05 -9.26 8.63
CA LYS A 197 21.41 -10.24 9.67
C LYS A 197 22.59 -11.14 9.31
N LYS A 198 22.99 -11.19 8.03
CA LYS A 198 24.12 -12.01 7.56
C LYS A 198 25.45 -11.26 7.59
N SER A 199 25.41 -9.94 7.75
CA SER A 199 26.59 -9.08 7.93
C SER A 199 26.93 -8.97 9.41
#